data_AF-A0A1E7FWH4-F1
#
_entry.id   AF-A0A1E7FWH4-F1
#
_cell.length_a   1.000
_cell.length_b   1.000
_cell.length_c   1.000
_cell.angle_alpha   90.00
_cell.angle_beta   90.00
_cell.angle_gamma   90.00
#
_symmetry.space_group_name_H-M   'P 1'
#
loop_
_entity.id
_entity.type
_entity.pdbx_description
1 polymer ?
#
loop_
_entity_poly.entity_id
_entity_poly.type
_entity_poly.pdbx_seq_one_letter_code
_entity_poly.pdbx_strand_id
1 'polypeptide(L)'
;ELTATYINTFASRRIDNPFREAEEEASTNIWTDMEKCIFLDRFLQFPKDFRRIASFLKNKTTRDCVAFYYDSKQTIPYKGALKEHMMR
;
A
#
# COMPACT_ATOMS: atom_id res chain seq x y z
N GLU A 1 36.97 8.84 -2.85
CA GLU A 1 35.65 9.18 -2.30
C GLU A 1 34.76 7.94 -2.40
N LEU A 2 34.14 7.50 -1.30
CA LEU A 2 33.26 6.33 -1.28
C LEU A 2 31.86 6.76 -1.67
N THR A 3 31.48 6.63 -2.95
CA THR A 3 30.10 6.87 -3.37
C THR A 3 29.26 5.66 -2.99
N ALA A 4 28.44 5.80 -1.93
CA ALA A 4 27.50 4.75 -1.52
C ALA A 4 26.60 4.40 -2.69
N THR A 5 26.80 3.23 -3.29
CA THR A 5 26.04 2.79 -4.45
C THR A 5 24.92 1.88 -3.99
N TYR A 6 23.67 2.29 -4.20
CA TYR A 6 22.52 1.45 -3.92
C TYR A 6 22.29 0.51 -5.10
N ILE A 7 22.48 -0.79 -4.87
CA ILE A 7 22.24 -1.83 -5.86
C ILE A 7 20.96 -2.55 -5.42
N ASN A 8 19.90 -2.47 -6.23
CA ASN A 8 18.72 -3.28 -6.00
C ASN A 8 19.05 -4.73 -6.38
N THR A 9 19.20 -5.58 -5.37
CA THR A 9 19.61 -6.98 -5.52
C THR A 9 18.58 -7.83 -6.25
N PHE A 10 17.33 -7.38 -6.37
CA PHE A 10 16.28 -8.06 -7.13
C PHE A 10 16.43 -7.83 -8.64
N ALA A 11 16.89 -6.65 -9.06
CA ALA A 11 17.02 -6.28 -10.46
C ALA A 11 18.47 -6.28 -10.97
N SER A 12 19.45 -6.48 -10.07
CA SER A 12 20.89 -6.33 -10.32
C SER A 12 21.25 -5.03 -11.08
N ARG A 13 20.43 -3.99 -10.90
CA ARG A 13 20.54 -2.68 -11.55
C ARG A 13 21.15 -1.69 -10.58
N ARG A 14 22.09 -0.89 -11.06
CA ARG A 14 22.62 0.27 -10.34
C ARG A 14 21.54 1.35 -10.31
N ILE A 15 21.20 1.82 -9.12
CA ILE A 15 20.24 2.91 -8.94
C ILE A 15 21.05 4.18 -8.70
N ASP A 16 20.96 5.12 -9.64
CA ASP A 16 21.69 6.38 -9.57
C ASP A 16 21.07 7.38 -8.58
N ASN A 17 19.75 7.33 -8.39
CA ASN A 17 19.05 8.13 -7.39
C ASN A 17 17.83 7.37 -6.80
N PRO A 18 17.98 6.76 -5.60
CA PRO A 18 16.93 5.96 -4.98
C PRO A 18 15.65 6.74 -4.64
N PHE A 19 15.75 8.05 -4.44
CA PHE A 19 14.59 8.89 -4.12
C PHE A 19 13.67 9.07 -5.33
N ARG A 20 14.26 9.30 -6.51
CA ARG A 20 13.49 9.50 -7.75
C ARG A 20 12.73 8.26 -8.18
N GLU A 21 13.35 7.08 -8.07
CA GLU A 21 12.66 5.82 -8.41
C GLU A 21 11.49 5.54 -7.46
N ALA A 22 11.66 5.82 -6.16
CA ALA A 22 10.57 5.68 -5.18
C ALA A 22 9.41 6.65 -5.47
N GLU A 23 9.72 7.88 -5.89
CA GLU A 23 8.71 8.87 -6.31
C GLU A 23 7.98 8.45 -7.60
N GLU A 24 8.69 7.88 -8.58
CA GLU A 24 8.10 7.38 -9.83
C GLU A 24 7.22 6.14 -9.58
N GLU A 25 7.64 5.23 -8.70
CA GLU A 25 6.82 4.09 -8.23
C GLU A 25 5.54 4.59 -7.51
N ALA A 26 5.68 5.59 -6.64
CA ALA A 26 4.56 6.20 -5.94
C ALA A 26 3.59 6.91 -6.90
N SER A 27 4.13 7.58 -7.92
CA SER A 27 3.35 8.29 -8.95
C SER A 27 2.60 7.33 -9.89
N THR A 28 3.12 6.11 -10.07
CA THR A 28 2.47 5.08 -10.90
C THR A 28 1.36 4.36 -10.14
N ASN A 29 1.44 4.28 -8.81
CA ASN A 29 0.50 3.55 -7.96
C ASN A 29 -0.69 4.41 -7.49
N ILE A 30 -1.39 5.04 -8.43
CA ILE A 30 -2.54 5.89 -8.13
C ILE A 30 -3.70 5.03 -7.60
N TRP A 31 -4.23 5.38 -6.43
CA TRP A 31 -5.41 4.76 -5.84
C TRP A 31 -6.68 5.45 -6.32
N THR A 32 -7.49 4.73 -7.10
CA THR A 32 -8.82 5.19 -7.50
C THR A 32 -9.79 5.14 -6.31
N ASP A 33 -10.82 5.98 -6.32
CA ASP A 33 -11.81 5.98 -5.24
C ASP A 33 -12.55 4.65 -5.13
N MET A 34 -12.77 3.96 -6.25
CA MET A 34 -13.31 2.60 -6.26
C MET A 34 -12.40 1.60 -5.55
N GLU A 35 -11.08 1.63 -5.81
CA GLU A 35 -10.12 0.75 -5.13
C GLU A 35 -10.05 1.06 -3.63
N LYS A 36 -10.11 2.34 -3.23
CA LYS A 36 -10.17 2.74 -1.81
C LYS A 36 -11.43 2.19 -1.14
N CYS A 37 -12.59 2.29 -1.80
CA CYS A 37 -13.84 1.73 -1.30
C CYS A 37 -13.76 0.21 -1.13
N ILE A 38 -13.25 -0.51 -2.14
CA ILE A 38 -13.04 -1.96 -2.05
C ILE A 38 -12.09 -2.29 -0.89
N PHE A 39 -10.98 -1.57 -0.75
CA PHE A 39 -10.03 -1.78 0.33
C PHE A 39 -10.70 -1.63 1.70
N LEU A 40 -11.44 -0.55 1.92
CA LEU A 40 -12.11 -0.28 3.19
C LEU A 40 -13.16 -1.34 3.51
N ASP A 41 -14.02 -1.68 2.56
CA ASP A 41 -15.05 -2.70 2.72
C ASP A 41 -14.45 -4.07 3.07
N ARG A 42 -13.39 -4.48 2.34
CA ARG A 42 -12.70 -5.74 2.60
C ARG A 42 -11.89 -5.72 3.90
N PHE A 43 -11.37 -4.57 4.31
CA PHE A 43 -10.68 -4.41 5.58
C PHE A 43 -11.63 -4.58 6.77
N LEU A 44 -12.89 -4.13 6.66
CA LEU A 44 -13.89 -4.35 7.70
C LEU A 44 -14.24 -5.83 7.88
N GLN A 45 -14.27 -6.59 6.78
CA GLN A 45 -14.53 -8.03 6.79
C GLN A 45 -13.30 -8.86 7.22
N PHE A 46 -12.11 -8.48 6.77
CA PHE A 46 -10.84 -9.19 7.00
C PHE A 46 -9.77 -8.24 7.54
N PRO A 47 -9.86 -7.87 8.83
CA PRO A 47 -8.96 -6.87 9.41
C PRO A 47 -7.51 -7.31 9.30
N LYS A 48 -6.69 -6.47 8.65
CA LYS A 48 -5.24 -6.65 8.42
C LYS A 48 -4.84 -7.87 7.59
N ASP A 49 -5.78 -8.57 6.95
CA ASP A 49 -5.45 -9.60 5.97
C ASP A 49 -5.18 -8.96 4.60
N PHE A 50 -4.05 -8.27 4.49
CA PHE A 50 -3.69 -7.53 3.27
C PHE A 50 -3.49 -8.44 2.05
N ARG A 51 -3.11 -9.71 2.26
CA ARG A 51 -2.99 -10.68 1.18
C ARG A 51 -4.36 -10.97 0.57
N ARG A 52 -5.37 -11.19 1.42
CA ARG A 52 -6.74 -11.42 0.97
C ARG A 52 -7.35 -10.16 0.37
N ILE A 53 -7.12 -8.98 0.95
CA ILE A 53 -7.61 -7.71 0.39
C ILE A 53 -7.02 -7.45 -1.01
N ALA A 54 -5.72 -7.66 -1.18
CA ALA A 54 -5.05 -7.52 -2.48
C ALA A 54 -5.66 -8.44 -3.57
N SER A 55 -6.16 -9.61 -3.21
CA SER A 55 -6.81 -10.52 -4.18
C SER A 55 -8.07 -9.92 -4.83
N PHE A 56 -8.70 -8.92 -4.21
CA PHE A 56 -9.86 -8.20 -4.76
C PHE A 56 -9.47 -6.99 -5.62
N LEU A 57 -8.20 -6.59 -5.62
CA LEU A 57 -7.69 -5.43 -6.33
C LEU A 57 -6.76 -5.91 -7.47
N LYS A 58 -7.24 -5.83 -8.71
CA LYS A 58 -6.50 -6.37 -9.88
C LYS A 58 -5.12 -5.74 -10.09
N ASN A 59 -5.00 -4.44 -9.77
CA ASN A 59 -3.80 -3.65 -10.05
C ASN A 59 -3.01 -3.29 -8.79
N LYS A 60 -3.34 -3.87 -7.63
CA LYS A 60 -2.66 -3.56 -6.36
C LYS A 60 -2.13 -4.85 -5.74
N THR A 61 -0.86 -4.84 -5.39
CA THR A 61 -0.21 -5.95 -4.71
C THR A 61 -0.46 -5.89 -3.20
N THR A 62 -0.06 -6.96 -2.49
CA THR A 62 -0.07 -6.95 -1.02
C THR A 62 0.81 -5.85 -0.44
N ARG A 63 1.95 -5.53 -1.08
CA ARG A 63 2.83 -4.43 -0.67
C ARG A 63 2.10 -3.09 -0.76
N ASP A 64 1.36 -2.87 -1.85
CA ASP A 64 0.58 -1.65 -2.06
C ASP A 64 -0.53 -1.49 -1.02
N CYS A 65 -1.22 -2.59 -0.69
CA CYS A 65 -2.26 -2.60 0.34
C CYS A 65 -1.70 -2.26 1.73
N VAL A 66 -0.50 -2.76 2.05
CA VAL A 66 0.18 -2.43 3.31
C VAL A 66 0.60 -0.96 3.32
N ALA A 67 1.23 -0.47 2.26
CA ALA A 67 1.63 0.94 2.14
C ALA A 67 0.42 1.87 2.31
N PHE A 68 -0.64 1.61 1.54
CA PHE A 68 -1.89 2.38 1.62
C PHE A 68 -2.48 2.40 3.02
N TYR A 69 -2.47 1.28 3.76
CA TYR A 69 -2.94 1.25 5.14
C TYR A 69 -2.11 2.17 6.04
N TYR A 70 -0.79 2.16 5.94
CA TYR A 70 0.05 3.00 6.80
C TYR A 70 -0.02 4.49 6.44
N ASP A 71 -0.26 4.80 5.17
CA ASP A 71 -0.46 6.19 4.71
C ASP A 71 -1.82 6.73 5.16
N SER A 72 -2.87 5.91 5.07
CA SER A 72 -4.25 6.32 5.35
C SER A 72 -4.70 6.11 6.80
N LYS A 73 -4.04 5.28 7.61
CA LYS A 73 -4.45 5.01 9.01
C LYS A 73 -4.46 6.22 9.94
N GLN A 74 -3.76 7.29 9.56
CA GLN A 74 -3.79 8.54 10.32
C GLN A 74 -5.02 9.39 9.99
N THR A 75 -5.51 9.31 8.75
CA THR A 75 -6.64 10.11 8.26
C THR A 75 -7.96 9.36 8.37
N ILE A 76 -7.94 8.03 8.22
CA ILE A 76 -9.12 7.16 8.26
C ILE A 76 -9.22 6.47 9.63
N PRO A 77 -10.35 6.61 10.36
CA PRO A 77 -10.54 6.02 11.69
C PRO A 77 -10.88 4.52 11.61
N TYR A 78 -9.96 3.69 11.11
CA TYR A 78 -10.15 2.24 10.93
C TYR A 78 -10.67 1.51 12.19
N LYS A 79 -10.20 1.89 13.37
CA LYS A 79 -10.64 1.26 14.64
C LYS A 79 -12.10 1.57 14.95
N GLY A 80 -12.55 2.79 14.65
CA GLY A 80 -13.94 3.20 14.84
C GLY A 80 -14.85 2.44 13.87
N ALA A 81 -14.49 2.45 12.59
CA ALA A 81 -15.23 1.74 11.55
C ALA A 81 -15.33 0.21 11.83
N LEU A 82 -14.25 -0.41 12.32
CA LEU A 82 -14.27 -1.82 12.73
C LEU A 82 -15.21 -2.06 13.92
N LYS A 83 -15.20 -1.18 14.92
CA LYS A 83 -16.07 -1.31 16.10
C LYS A 83 -17.54 -1.19 15.70
N GLU A 84 -17.88 -0.23 14.84
CA GLU A 84 -19.24 -0.08 14.31
C GLU A 84 -19.67 -1.29 13.47
N HIS A 85 -18.78 -1.81 12.62
CA HIS A 85 -19.06 -3.01 11.83
C HIS A 85 -19.33 -4.24 12.70
N MET A 86 -18.63 -4.39 13.83
CA MET A 86 -18.84 -5.48 14.78
C MET A 86 -20.11 -5.34 15.64
N MET A 87 -20.65 -4.12 15.77
CA MET A 87 -21.86 -3.83 16.56
C MET A 87 -23.15 -3.95 15.75
N ARG A 88 -23.04 -4.06 14.43
CA ARG A 88 -24.15 -4.23 13.50
C ARG A 88 -24.46 -5.70 13.29
#